data_AF-A0A4Q1C9K0-F1
#
_entry.id   AF-A0A4Q1C9K0-F1
#
_cell.length_a   1.000
_cell.length_b   1.000
_cell.length_c   1.000
_cell.angle_alpha   90.00
_cell.angle_beta   90.00
_cell.angle_gamma   90.00
#
_symmetry.space_group_name_H-M   'P 1'
#
loop_
_entity.id
_entity.type
_entity.pdbx_description
1 polymer ?
#
loop_
_entity_poly.entity_id
_entity_poly.type
_entity_poly.pdbx_seq_one_letter_code
_entity_poly.pdbx_strand_id
1 'polypeptide(L)'
;MNKPWKLILLLTGIFLAGGVAGSFLTVRFGRNWINQRVATEKWAPEHLRKLSERLELTPAQVEKLKPIVHRNMEEIGRLRSDSMKETRAVFERMEREIAALLTPEQKNKFDELNRQKRERLRKLMDKRSGEESRDGARPPPPPPGGAPREPGT
;
A
#
# COMPACT_ATOMS: atom_id res chain seq x y z
N MET A 1 -29.01 16.64 46.93
CA MET A 1 -27.99 15.56 46.90
C MET A 1 -27.56 15.33 45.46
N ASN A 2 -26.51 16.02 45.04
CA ASN A 2 -25.96 15.89 43.70
C ASN A 2 -25.25 14.53 43.65
N LYS A 3 -25.67 13.63 42.74
CA LYS A 3 -25.10 12.28 42.59
C LYS A 3 -24.13 12.27 41.39
N PRO A 4 -22.92 12.86 41.51
CA PRO A 4 -21.98 13.00 40.40
C PRO A 4 -21.57 11.65 39.80
N TRP A 5 -21.60 10.57 40.58
CA TRP A 5 -21.28 9.23 40.10
C TRP A 5 -22.23 8.71 39.01
N LYS A 6 -23.52 9.12 39.03
CA LYS A 6 -24.46 8.77 37.95
C LYS A 6 -24.12 9.51 36.64
N LEU A 7 -23.67 10.76 36.73
CA LEU A 7 -23.20 11.54 35.59
C LEU A 7 -21.89 10.97 35.04
N ILE A 8 -20.96 10.56 35.89
CA ILE A 8 -19.71 9.91 35.49
C ILE A 8 -19.99 8.59 34.76
N LEU A 9 -20.90 7.76 35.28
CA LEU A 9 -21.30 6.51 34.61
C LEU A 9 -21.97 6.77 33.26
N LEU A 10 -22.86 7.77 33.17
CA LEU A 10 -23.51 8.15 31.92
C LEU A 10 -22.48 8.62 30.88
N LEU A 11 -21.58 9.53 31.26
CA LEU A 11 -20.53 10.06 30.39
C LEU A 11 -19.57 8.95 29.94
N THR A 12 -19.20 8.04 30.84
CA THR A 12 -18.35 6.89 30.52
C THR A 12 -19.04 5.94 29.55
N GLY A 13 -20.33 5.67 29.75
CA GLY A 13 -21.14 4.85 28.83
C GLY A 13 -21.26 5.46 27.44
N ILE A 14 -21.54 6.77 27.35
CA ILE A 14 -21.61 7.50 26.06
C ILE A 14 -20.24 7.52 25.38
N PHE A 15 -19.16 7.73 26.13
CA PHE A 15 -17.80 7.73 25.59
C PHE A 15 -17.40 6.35 25.05
N LEU A 16 -17.70 5.27 25.78
CA LEU A 16 -17.46 3.90 25.33
C LEU A 16 -18.28 3.56 24.08
N ALA A 17 -19.57 3.92 24.06
CA ALA A 17 -20.42 3.72 22.89
C ALA A 17 -19.92 4.51 21.67
N GLY A 18 -19.51 5.78 21.88
CA GLY A 18 -18.90 6.62 20.85
C GLY A 18 -17.56 6.07 20.35
N GLY A 19 -16.72 5.54 21.24
CA GLY A 19 -15.44 4.93 20.90
C GLY A 19 -15.59 3.66 20.06
N VAL A 20 -16.56 2.79 20.39
CA VAL A 20 -16.86 1.58 19.63
C VAL A 20 -17.45 1.93 18.26
N ALA A 21 -18.43 2.84 18.20
CA ALA A 21 -19.03 3.28 16.94
C ALA A 21 -18.02 4.00 16.02
N GLY A 22 -17.23 4.92 16.58
CA GLY A 22 -16.18 5.63 15.86
C GLY A 22 -15.09 4.69 15.34
N SER A 23 -14.69 3.69 16.15
CA SER A 23 -13.72 2.66 15.75
C SER A 23 -14.25 1.78 14.63
N PHE A 24 -15.51 1.33 14.71
CA PHE A 24 -16.12 0.51 13.66
C PHE A 24 -16.19 1.23 12.31
N LEU A 25 -16.62 2.50 12.30
CA LEU A 25 -16.67 3.32 11.08
C LEU A 25 -15.26 3.58 10.51
N THR A 26 -14.31 3.93 11.37
CA THR A 26 -12.92 4.23 10.97
C THR A 26 -12.20 2.99 10.43
N VAL A 27 -12.42 1.82 11.01
CA VAL A 27 -11.83 0.57 10.50
C VAL A 27 -12.46 0.16 9.18
N ARG A 28 -13.78 0.32 9.02
CA ARG A 28 -14.52 -0.10 7.82
C ARG A 28 -14.24 0.78 6.59
N PHE A 29 -14.11 2.09 6.78
CA PHE A 29 -13.94 3.05 5.69
C PHE A 29 -12.57 3.76 5.70
N GLY A 30 -12.03 4.06 6.88
CA GLY A 30 -10.81 4.84 7.04
C GLY A 30 -9.53 4.08 6.72
N ARG A 31 -9.42 2.78 7.03
CA ARG A 31 -8.15 2.05 6.84
C ARG A 31 -7.69 1.98 5.38
N ASN A 32 -8.63 1.81 4.45
CA ASN A 32 -8.31 1.83 3.01
C ASN A 32 -7.95 3.24 2.52
N TRP A 33 -8.70 4.24 3.00
CA TRP A 33 -8.54 5.62 2.58
C TRP A 33 -7.24 6.26 3.12
N ILE A 34 -6.91 5.98 4.38
CA ILE A 34 -5.66 6.42 5.04
C ILE A 34 -4.45 5.78 4.37
N ASN A 35 -4.46 4.46 4.12
CA ASN A 35 -3.35 3.79 3.45
C ASN A 35 -3.15 4.27 2.01
N GLN A 36 -4.24 4.57 1.28
CA GLN A 36 -4.17 5.15 -0.05
C GLN A 36 -3.58 6.56 -0.03
N ARG A 37 -4.03 7.42 0.88
CA ARG A 37 -3.47 8.77 1.01
C ARG A 37 -1.99 8.74 1.35
N VAL A 38 -1.58 7.92 2.32
CA VAL A 38 -0.16 7.78 2.70
C VAL A 38 0.70 7.27 1.54
N ALA A 39 0.19 6.34 0.72
CA ALA A 39 0.90 5.87 -0.46
C ALA A 39 1.00 6.93 -1.56
N THR A 40 -0.09 7.67 -1.84
CA THR A 40 -0.11 8.75 -2.84
C THR A 40 0.81 9.92 -2.46
N GLU A 41 0.83 10.31 -1.19
CA GLU A 41 1.70 11.38 -0.66
C GLU A 41 3.19 11.09 -0.87
N LYS A 42 3.61 9.82 -0.92
CA LYS A 42 5.00 9.45 -1.22
C LYS A 42 5.24 9.22 -2.71
N TRP A 43 4.29 8.60 -3.41
CA TRP A 43 4.48 8.19 -4.79
C TRP A 43 4.38 9.34 -5.79
N ALA A 44 3.47 10.29 -5.59
CA ALA A 44 3.30 11.41 -6.50
C ALA A 44 4.54 12.33 -6.56
N PRO A 45 5.13 12.75 -5.42
CA PRO A 45 6.37 13.54 -5.44
C PRO A 45 7.54 12.79 -6.04
N GLU A 46 7.70 11.50 -5.73
CA GLU A 46 8.79 10.68 -6.26
C GLU A 46 8.66 10.47 -7.77
N HIS A 47 7.45 10.28 -8.28
CA HIS A 47 7.19 10.18 -9.71
C HIS A 47 7.51 11.52 -10.41
N LEU A 48 7.06 12.64 -9.84
CA LEU A 48 7.37 13.97 -10.39
C LEU A 48 8.88 14.24 -10.35
N ARG A 49 9.58 13.88 -9.28
CA ARG A 49 11.04 14.00 -9.18
C ARG A 49 11.75 13.27 -10.31
N LYS A 50 11.38 12.01 -10.57
CA LYS A 50 11.95 11.23 -11.68
C LYS A 50 11.67 11.84 -13.04
N LEU A 51 10.47 12.41 -13.24
CA LEU A 51 10.14 13.12 -14.48
C LEU A 51 10.98 14.40 -14.62
N SER A 52 11.10 15.17 -13.54
CA SER A 52 11.92 16.39 -13.50
C SER A 52 13.38 16.11 -13.81
N GLU A 53 13.97 15.05 -13.26
CA GLU A 53 15.36 14.68 -13.49
C GLU A 53 15.61 14.18 -14.92
N ARG A 54 14.69 13.39 -15.48
CA ARG A 54 14.85 12.79 -16.81
C ARG A 54 14.56 13.75 -17.96
N LEU A 55 13.71 14.74 -17.71
CA LEU A 55 13.24 15.69 -18.73
C LEU A 55 13.77 17.11 -18.49
N GLU A 56 14.62 17.29 -17.47
CA GLU A 56 15.20 18.58 -17.08
C GLU A 56 14.15 19.69 -16.95
N LEU A 57 13.08 19.39 -16.21
CA LEU A 57 11.93 20.30 -16.11
C LEU A 57 12.29 21.60 -15.37
N THR A 58 11.86 22.72 -15.94
CA THR A 58 11.96 24.04 -15.28
C THR A 58 11.04 24.13 -14.06
N PRO A 59 11.32 25.01 -13.08
CA PRO A 59 10.44 25.21 -11.93
C PRO A 59 8.99 25.53 -12.31
N ALA A 60 8.79 26.33 -13.36
CA ALA A 60 7.47 26.67 -13.86
C ALA A 60 6.71 25.46 -14.45
N GLN A 61 7.42 24.50 -15.07
CA GLN A 61 6.82 23.25 -15.55
C GLN A 61 6.48 22.31 -14.39
N VAL A 62 7.36 22.21 -13.39
CA VAL A 62 7.12 21.39 -12.20
C VAL A 62 5.86 21.84 -11.46
N GLU A 63 5.68 23.16 -11.25
CA GLU A 63 4.48 23.69 -10.59
C GLU A 63 3.19 23.36 -11.35
N LYS A 64 3.23 23.36 -12.70
CA LYS A 64 2.09 22.98 -13.54
C LYS A 64 1.82 21.47 -13.51
N LEU A 65 2.86 20.64 -13.42
CA LEU A 65 2.75 19.18 -13.43
C LEU A 65 2.36 18.59 -12.08
N LYS A 66 2.72 19.24 -10.97
CA LYS A 66 2.41 18.79 -9.61
C LYS A 66 0.93 18.43 -9.40
N PRO A 67 -0.07 19.29 -9.70
CA PRO A 67 -1.47 18.93 -9.53
C PRO A 67 -1.92 17.79 -10.46
N ILE A 68 -1.33 17.69 -11.67
CA ILE A 68 -1.64 16.63 -12.63
C ILE A 68 -1.17 15.28 -12.10
N VAL A 69 0.10 15.18 -11.70
CA VAL A 69 0.68 13.95 -11.16
C VAL A 69 -0.04 13.53 -9.89
N HIS A 70 -0.30 14.47 -8.98
CA HIS A 70 -0.98 14.18 -7.72
C HIS A 70 -2.37 13.56 -7.94
N ARG A 71 -3.23 14.21 -8.73
CA ARG A 71 -4.59 13.73 -8.99
C ARG A 71 -4.60 12.35 -9.64
N ASN A 72 -3.76 12.13 -10.65
CA ASN A 72 -3.72 10.86 -11.37
C ASN A 72 -3.14 9.73 -10.49
N MET A 73 -2.12 10.01 -9.68
CA MET A 73 -1.59 9.00 -8.75
C MET A 73 -2.59 8.63 -7.65
N GLU A 74 -3.40 9.58 -7.20
CA GLU A 74 -4.52 9.30 -6.29
C GLU A 74 -5.54 8.36 -6.94
N GLU A 75 -5.95 8.65 -8.17
CA GLU A 75 -6.90 7.83 -8.93
C GLU A 75 -6.39 6.41 -9.18
N ILE A 76 -5.12 6.27 -9.59
CA ILE A 76 -4.46 4.98 -9.74
C ILE A 76 -4.44 4.21 -8.41
N GLY A 77 -4.18 4.89 -7.29
CA GLY A 77 -4.22 4.29 -5.95
C GLY A 77 -5.61 3.79 -5.57
N ARG A 78 -6.67 4.52 -5.97
CA ARG A 78 -8.07 4.11 -5.79
C ARG A 78 -8.39 2.85 -6.58
N LEU A 79 -8.17 2.90 -7.89
CA LEU A 79 -8.42 1.77 -8.79
C LEU A 79 -7.69 0.52 -8.32
N ARG A 80 -6.40 0.63 -7.96
CA ARG A 80 -5.61 -0.50 -7.48
C ARG A 80 -6.22 -1.17 -6.24
N SER A 81 -6.70 -0.40 -5.27
CA SER A 81 -7.30 -1.00 -4.06
C SER A 81 -8.59 -1.73 -4.37
N ASP A 82 -9.45 -1.14 -5.19
CA ASP A 82 -10.74 -1.75 -5.51
C ASP A 82 -10.55 -3.01 -6.36
N SER A 83 -9.69 -2.96 -7.38
CA SER A 83 -9.29 -4.15 -8.13
C SER A 83 -8.65 -5.23 -7.25
N MET A 84 -7.87 -4.87 -6.23
CA MET A 84 -7.28 -5.85 -5.30
C MET A 84 -8.35 -6.57 -4.45
N LYS A 85 -9.42 -5.88 -4.05
CA LYS A 85 -10.54 -6.51 -3.31
C LYS A 85 -11.28 -7.49 -4.20
N GLU A 86 -11.61 -7.08 -5.42
CA GLU A 86 -12.31 -7.92 -6.40
C GLU A 86 -11.47 -9.15 -6.75
N THR A 87 -10.19 -8.93 -7.03
CA THR A 87 -9.22 -10.00 -7.32
C THR A 87 -9.19 -11.01 -6.17
N ARG A 88 -9.11 -10.55 -4.91
CA ARG A 88 -9.15 -11.42 -3.74
C ARG A 88 -10.43 -12.25 -3.67
N ALA A 89 -11.59 -11.64 -3.92
CA ALA A 89 -12.87 -12.35 -3.92
C ALA A 89 -12.93 -13.44 -5.01
N VAL A 90 -12.36 -13.17 -6.19
CA VAL A 90 -12.23 -14.17 -7.27
C VAL A 90 -11.34 -15.33 -6.84
N PHE A 91 -10.17 -15.04 -6.24
CA PHE A 91 -9.28 -16.08 -5.72
C PHE A 91 -9.94 -16.93 -4.65
N GLU A 92 -10.62 -16.31 -3.68
CA GLU A 92 -11.31 -17.04 -2.61
C GLU A 92 -12.44 -17.92 -3.15
N ARG A 93 -13.14 -17.49 -4.19
CA ARG A 93 -14.14 -18.31 -4.88
C ARG A 93 -13.50 -19.50 -5.58
N MET A 94 -12.46 -19.26 -6.37
CA MET A 94 -11.71 -20.31 -7.06
C MET A 94 -11.15 -21.35 -6.08
N GLU A 95 -10.58 -20.92 -4.94
CA GLU A 95 -10.08 -21.83 -3.91
C GLU A 95 -11.20 -22.73 -3.34
N ARG A 96 -12.41 -22.20 -3.13
CA ARG A 96 -13.56 -22.99 -2.67
C ARG A 96 -14.03 -24.00 -3.72
N GLU A 97 -14.12 -23.58 -4.98
CA GLU A 97 -14.50 -24.46 -6.10
C GLU A 97 -13.51 -25.61 -6.26
N ILE A 98 -12.20 -25.32 -6.19
CA ILE A 98 -11.16 -26.35 -6.21
C ILE A 98 -11.33 -27.28 -5.01
N ALA A 99 -11.44 -26.74 -3.79
CA ALA A 99 -11.52 -27.55 -2.57
C ALA A 99 -12.75 -28.48 -2.53
N ALA A 100 -13.84 -28.14 -3.22
CA ALA A 100 -15.03 -28.99 -3.33
C ALA A 100 -14.80 -30.26 -4.16
N LEU A 101 -13.78 -30.28 -5.02
CA LEU A 101 -13.44 -31.40 -5.91
C LEU A 101 -12.29 -32.27 -5.36
N LEU A 102 -11.72 -31.92 -4.20
CA LEU A 102 -10.58 -32.62 -3.63
C LEU A 102 -11.00 -33.69 -2.61
N THR A 103 -10.22 -34.78 -2.55
CA THR A 103 -10.32 -35.72 -1.42
C THR A 103 -9.84 -35.05 -0.12
N PRO A 104 -10.19 -35.58 1.07
CA PRO A 104 -9.73 -35.03 2.34
C PRO A 104 -8.19 -34.89 2.43
N GLU A 105 -7.45 -35.86 1.91
CA GLU A 105 -5.98 -35.86 1.91
C GLU A 105 -5.43 -34.78 0.97
N GLN A 106 -6.03 -34.63 -0.21
CA GLN A 106 -5.66 -33.59 -1.17
C GLN A 106 -5.97 -32.19 -0.65
N LYS A 107 -7.09 -32.02 0.08
CA LYS A 107 -7.48 -30.75 0.70
C LYS A 107 -6.44 -30.27 1.71
N ASN A 108 -5.97 -31.16 2.59
CA ASN A 108 -4.89 -30.83 3.53
C ASN A 108 -3.62 -30.34 2.82
N LYS A 109 -3.24 -31.00 1.71
CA LYS A 109 -2.09 -30.57 0.90
C LYS A 109 -2.33 -29.23 0.20
N PHE A 110 -3.53 -29.00 -0.30
CA PHE A 110 -3.91 -27.75 -0.96
C PHE A 110 -3.88 -26.55 0.01
N ASP A 111 -4.40 -26.74 1.23
CA ASP A 111 -4.38 -25.71 2.26
C ASP A 111 -2.94 -25.33 2.67
N GLU A 112 -2.05 -26.31 2.77
CA GLU A 112 -0.63 -26.10 3.02
C GLU A 112 0.03 -25.27 1.91
N LEU A 113 -0.22 -25.64 0.64
CA LEU A 113 0.31 -24.91 -0.52
C LEU A 113 -0.18 -23.46 -0.54
N ASN A 114 -1.44 -23.22 -0.23
CA ASN A 114 -2.01 -21.88 -0.18
C ASN A 114 -1.43 -21.07 0.99
N ARG A 115 -1.20 -21.70 2.15
CA ARG A 115 -0.53 -21.04 3.29
C ARG A 115 0.90 -20.61 2.93
N GLN A 116 1.68 -21.50 2.32
CA GLN A 116 3.04 -21.19 1.89
C GLN A 116 3.07 -20.05 0.86
N LYS A 117 2.15 -20.04 -0.11
CA LYS A 117 2.02 -18.93 -1.06
C LYS A 117 1.74 -17.60 -0.35
N ARG A 118 0.80 -17.58 0.60
CA ARG A 118 0.48 -16.37 1.39
C ARG A 118 1.67 -15.88 2.21
N GLU A 119 2.41 -16.79 2.84
CA GLU A 119 3.62 -16.43 3.60
C GLU A 119 4.74 -15.89 2.71
N ARG A 120 4.97 -16.49 1.54
CA ARG A 120 5.95 -15.98 0.56
C ARG A 120 5.58 -14.57 0.11
N LEU A 121 4.30 -14.34 -0.21
CA LEU A 121 3.82 -13.03 -0.61
C LEU A 121 4.01 -12.01 0.51
N ARG A 122 3.66 -12.36 1.75
CA ARG A 122 3.86 -11.49 2.92
C ARG A 122 5.34 -11.12 3.10
N LYS A 123 6.24 -12.10 3.04
CA LYS A 123 7.70 -11.87 3.14
C LYS A 123 8.23 -10.94 2.04
N LEU A 124 7.72 -11.04 0.82
CA LEU A 124 8.11 -10.14 -0.27
C LEU A 124 7.61 -8.71 -0.05
N MET A 125 6.39 -8.54 0.47
CA MET A 125 5.84 -7.22 0.80
C MET A 125 6.62 -6.57 1.96
N ASP A 126 6.92 -7.34 3.00
CA ASP A 126 7.70 -6.85 4.15
C ASP A 126 9.11 -6.41 3.72
N LYS A 127 9.80 -7.19 2.86
CA LYS A 127 11.12 -6.82 2.31
C LYS A 127 11.11 -5.51 1.54
N ARG A 128 10.12 -5.29 0.65
CA ARG A 128 10.00 -4.04 -0.10
C ARG A 128 9.79 -2.83 0.80
N SER A 129 8.97 -2.97 1.85
CA SER A 129 8.75 -1.88 2.82
C SER A 129 10.00 -1.54 3.64
N GLY A 130 10.87 -2.53 3.88
CA GLY A 130 12.15 -2.35 4.58
C GLY A 130 13.27 -1.77 3.70
N GLU A 131 13.32 -2.12 2.41
CA GLU A 131 14.30 -1.56 1.44
C GLU A 131 14.01 -0.09 1.09
N GLU A 132 12.74 0.31 0.92
CA GLU A 132 12.37 1.73 0.71
C GLU A 132 12.81 2.65 1.87
N SER A 133 12.95 2.11 3.08
CA SER A 133 13.47 2.88 4.23
C SER A 133 15.00 3.00 4.24
N ARG A 134 15.72 2.21 3.43
CA ARG A 134 17.19 2.22 3.32
C ARG A 134 17.70 2.98 2.08
N ASP A 135 16.86 3.16 1.06
CA ASP A 135 17.22 3.84 -0.21
C ASP A 135 17.40 5.37 -0.09
N GLY A 136 17.18 5.97 1.09
CA GLY A 136 17.65 7.33 1.39
C GLY A 136 19.19 7.45 1.51
N ALA A 137 19.92 6.33 1.45
CA ALA A 137 21.38 6.27 1.59
C ALA A 137 22.05 5.42 0.49
N ARG A 138 21.50 5.35 -0.73
CA ARG A 138 22.24 4.75 -1.85
C ARG A 138 23.28 5.74 -2.38
N PRO A 139 24.59 5.41 -2.41
CA PRO A 139 25.56 6.21 -3.13
C PRO A 139 25.21 6.22 -4.63
N PRO A 140 25.48 7.32 -5.35
CA PRO A 140 25.14 7.44 -6.77
C PRO A 140 25.79 6.30 -7.57
N PRO A 141 25.13 5.83 -8.65
CA PRO A 141 25.74 4.84 -9.54
C PRO A 141 27.05 5.39 -10.11
N PRO A 142 28.08 4.55 -10.32
CA PRO A 142 29.32 4.99 -10.95
C PRO A 142 29.02 5.58 -12.34
N PRO A 143 29.74 6.63 -12.76
CA PRO A 143 29.53 7.25 -14.06
C PRO A 143 29.68 6.20 -15.17
N PRO A 144 28.88 6.29 -16.26
CA PRO A 144 29.01 5.39 -17.41
C PRO A 144 30.46 5.37 -17.88
N GLY A 145 31.02 4.16 -18.01
CA GLY A 145 32.43 3.93 -18.29
C GLY A 145 32.96 4.81 -19.42
N GLY A 146 34.14 5.38 -19.18
CA GLY A 146 34.91 6.13 -20.17
C GLY A 146 35.01 5.35 -21.48
N ALA A 147 34.93 6.09 -22.58
CA ALA A 147 34.96 5.61 -23.95
C ALA A 147 36.04 4.51 -24.15
N PRO A 148 35.80 3.52 -25.03
CA PRO A 148 36.82 2.56 -25.42
C PRO A 148 38.04 3.32 -25.95
N ARG A 149 39.22 3.10 -25.36
CA ARG A 149 40.47 3.58 -25.97
C ARG A 149 40.62 2.88 -27.32
N GLU A 150 40.61 3.65 -28.39
CA GLU A 150 40.96 3.16 -29.73
C GLU A 150 42.38 2.56 -29.69
N PRO A 151 42.62 1.41 -30.34
CA PRO A 151 43.97 0.90 -30.51
C PRO A 151 44.70 1.75 -31.56
N GLY A 152 45.65 2.56 -31.10
CA GLY A 152 46.58 3.29 -31.95
C GLY A 152 47.57 2.34 -32.64
N THR A 153 47.87 2.69 -33.89
CA THR A 153 48.95 2.19 -34.77
C THR A 153 50.33 2.28 -34.15
#